data_AF-A0AAV5TXZ9-F1
#
_entry.id   AF-A0AAV5TXZ9-F1
#
_cell.length_a   1.000
_cell.length_b   1.000
_cell.length_c   1.000
_cell.angle_alpha   90.00
_cell.angle_beta   90.00
_cell.angle_gamma   90.00
#
_symmetry.space_group_name_H-M   'P 1'
#
loop_
_entity.id
_entity.type
_entity.pdbx_description
1 polymer ?
#
loop_
_entity_poly.entity_id
_entity_poly.type
_entity_poly.pdbx_seq_one_letter_code
_entity_poly.pdbx_strand_id
1 'polypeptide(L)'
;NFRDDCVFLYIKMQLCNYSLYDWLAINQEPSSRNLIRMKKWFRQIVSAVEYVHKNEIIHRDLKPSNILFAEVDHLKLCDFGIATAKRDEDVNTTITRTLVGTILYMSPEQLSNEPYGYPTDVFALGLIFAEICVVMTPAARRQFSHAHTISVR
;
A
#
# COMPACT_ATOMS: atom_id res chain seq x y z
N ASN A 1 28.13 5.23 23.87
CA ASN A 1 28.96 5.52 22.69
C ASN A 1 28.22 5.11 21.43
N PHE A 2 27.36 6.01 20.92
CA PHE A 2 26.94 5.93 19.52
C PHE A 2 28.20 6.21 18.67
N ARG A 3 28.47 5.37 17.67
CA ARG A 3 29.63 5.53 16.78
C ARG A 3 29.47 6.85 16.01
N ASP A 4 30.55 7.62 15.88
CA ASP A 4 30.60 8.95 15.26
C ASP A 4 30.30 8.98 13.74
N ASP A 5 29.89 7.86 13.14
CA ASP A 5 29.67 7.70 11.69
C ASP A 5 28.19 7.53 11.29
N CYS A 6 27.23 7.93 12.13
CA CYS A 6 25.81 7.88 11.77
C CYS A 6 25.42 9.07 10.88
N VAL A 7 25.11 8.80 9.61
CA VAL A 7 24.50 9.77 8.70
C VAL A 7 22.98 9.77 8.91
N PHE A 8 22.42 10.93 9.26
CA PHE A 8 20.97 11.11 9.37
C PHE A 8 20.43 11.75 8.09
N LEU A 9 19.47 11.08 7.45
CA LEU A 9 18.69 11.64 6.35
C LEU A 9 17.35 12.17 6.89
N TYR A 10 17.11 13.47 6.73
CA TYR A 10 15.83 14.09 7.07
C TYR A 10 15.08 14.47 5.80
N ILE A 11 13.84 13.98 5.67
CA ILE A 11 12.95 14.32 4.56
C ILE A 11 11.79 15.13 5.13
N LYS A 12 11.66 16.40 4.71
CA LYS A 12 10.53 17.26 5.08
C LYS A 12 9.43 17.13 4.04
N MET A 13 8.23 16.76 4.46
CA MET A 13 7.07 16.54 3.58
C MET A 13 5.83 17.26 4.11
N GLN A 14 4.77 17.33 3.30
CA GLN A 14 3.46 17.80 3.75
C GLN A 14 2.92 16.90 4.87
N LEU A 15 2.41 17.51 5.95
CA LEU A 15 1.69 16.80 6.99
C LEU A 15 0.28 16.44 6.49
N CYS A 16 -0.05 15.15 6.52
CA CYS A 16 -1.39 14.64 6.24
C CYS A 16 -1.95 14.03 7.53
N ASN A 17 -3.19 14.38 7.89
CA ASN A 17 -3.71 14.10 9.24
C ASN A 17 -4.14 12.63 9.44
N TYR A 18 -4.51 11.93 8.38
CA TYR A 18 -4.94 10.54 8.45
C TYR A 18 -4.79 9.84 7.10
N SER A 19 -4.70 8.51 7.15
CA SER A 19 -4.59 7.62 6.00
C SER A 19 -5.94 7.05 5.56
N LEU A 20 -5.96 6.40 4.40
CA LEU A 20 -7.10 5.61 3.95
C LEU A 20 -7.37 4.47 4.93
N TYR A 21 -6.34 3.87 5.54
CA TYR A 21 -6.52 2.86 6.59
C TYR A 21 -7.33 3.41 7.76
N ASP A 22 -6.95 4.60 8.26
CA ASP A 22 -7.65 5.24 9.37
C ASP A 22 -9.10 5.51 8.99
N TRP A 23 -9.34 6.09 7.81
CA TRP A 23 -10.69 6.34 7.32
C TRP A 23 -11.53 5.06 7.22
N LEU A 24 -10.96 3.97 6.70
CA LEU A 24 -11.64 2.68 6.61
C LEU A 24 -11.96 2.11 8.01
N ALA A 25 -11.11 2.34 9.01
CA ALA A 25 -11.32 1.85 10.37
C ALA A 25 -12.50 2.53 11.08
N ILE A 26 -12.70 3.83 10.87
CA ILE A 26 -13.85 4.58 11.43
C ILE A 26 -15.14 4.47 10.60
N ASN A 27 -15.05 4.20 9.30
CA ASN A 27 -16.21 4.16 8.39
C ASN A 27 -16.65 2.72 8.10
N GLN A 28 -17.15 2.04 9.12
CA GLN A 28 -17.57 0.63 9.07
C GLN A 28 -19.06 0.42 8.72
N GLU A 29 -19.82 1.49 8.52
CA GLU A 29 -21.21 1.38 8.08
C GLU A 29 -21.31 1.42 6.55
N PRO A 30 -22.10 0.55 5.89
CA PRO A 30 -22.28 0.61 4.44
C PRO A 30 -22.77 1.98 3.94
N SER A 31 -23.56 2.70 4.74
CA SER A 31 -24.04 4.05 4.44
C SER A 31 -22.91 5.11 4.34
N SER A 32 -21.75 4.85 4.96
CA SER A 32 -20.57 5.73 4.86
C SER A 32 -19.84 5.59 3.51
N ARG A 33 -20.15 4.55 2.72
CA ARG A 33 -19.47 4.20 1.46
C ARG A 33 -20.14 4.87 0.26
N ASN A 34 -19.94 6.19 0.16
CA ASN A 34 -20.46 6.97 -0.97
C ASN A 34 -19.75 6.61 -2.29
N LEU A 35 -20.48 6.02 -3.24
CA LEU A 35 -19.92 5.51 -4.49
C LEU A 35 -19.19 6.57 -5.35
N ILE A 36 -19.73 7.79 -5.40
CA ILE A 36 -19.14 8.88 -6.18
C ILE A 36 -17.77 9.26 -5.60
N ARG A 37 -17.73 9.42 -4.27
CA ARG A 37 -16.51 9.74 -3.52
C ARG A 37 -15.46 8.64 -3.66
N MET A 38 -15.86 7.40 -3.48
CA MET A 38 -14.99 6.22 -3.61
C MET A 38 -14.39 6.07 -5.02
N LYS A 39 -15.20 6.28 -6.07
CA LYS A 39 -14.70 6.30 -7.46
C LYS A 39 -13.69 7.41 -7.69
N LYS A 40 -13.95 8.62 -7.16
CA LYS A 40 -13.02 9.76 -7.26
C LYS A 40 -11.69 9.47 -6.56
N TRP A 41 -11.74 8.85 -5.38
CA TRP A 41 -10.55 8.44 -4.63
C TRP A 41 -9.75 7.38 -5.36
N PHE A 42 -10.41 6.30 -5.80
CA PHE A 42 -9.73 5.21 -6.49
C PHE A 42 -9.07 5.68 -7.78
N ARG A 43 -9.72 6.57 -8.55
CA ARG A 43 -9.09 7.20 -9.72
C ARG A 43 -7.80 7.95 -9.37
N GLN A 44 -7.76 8.70 -8.26
CA GLN A 44 -6.54 9.39 -7.82
C GLN A 44 -5.43 8.41 -7.47
N ILE A 45 -5.75 7.32 -6.78
CA ILE A 45 -4.77 6.27 -6.42
C ILE A 45 -4.21 5.63 -7.69
N VAL A 46 -5.08 5.23 -8.64
CA VAL A 46 -4.65 4.64 -9.92
C VAL A 46 -3.78 5.61 -10.71
N SER A 47 -4.16 6.90 -10.81
CA SER A 47 -3.35 7.90 -11.50
C SER A 47 -1.98 8.13 -10.84
N ALA A 48 -1.91 8.08 -9.51
CA ALA A 48 -0.64 8.18 -8.78
C ALA A 48 0.26 6.97 -9.07
N VAL A 49 -0.29 5.75 -9.07
CA VAL A 49 0.46 4.53 -9.39
C VAL A 49 0.90 4.52 -10.85
N GLU A 50 0.04 4.93 -11.79
CA GLU A 50 0.40 5.08 -13.20
C GLU A 50 1.58 6.05 -13.37
N TYR A 51 1.57 7.18 -12.66
CA TYR A 51 2.69 8.13 -12.67
C TYR A 51 3.99 7.50 -12.15
N VAL A 52 3.93 6.73 -11.07
CA VAL A 52 5.09 6.01 -10.51
C VAL A 52 5.64 5.00 -11.52
N HIS A 53 4.77 4.20 -12.15
CA HIS A 53 5.15 3.22 -13.17
C HIS A 53 5.76 3.87 -14.43
N LYS A 54 5.22 5.02 -14.86
CA LYS A 54 5.78 5.81 -15.98
C LYS A 54 7.20 6.31 -15.71
N ASN A 55 7.58 6.46 -14.44
CA ASN A 55 8.93 6.82 -14.01
C ASN A 55 9.83 5.60 -13.74
N GLU A 56 9.45 4.42 -14.25
CA GLU A 56 10.19 3.15 -14.10
C GLU A 56 10.33 2.67 -12.65
N ILE A 57 9.44 3.11 -11.75
CA ILE A 57 9.43 2.77 -10.33
C ILE A 57 8.28 1.79 -10.05
N ILE A 58 8.53 0.79 -9.20
CA ILE A 58 7.50 -0.08 -8.63
C ILE A 58 7.34 0.28 -7.16
N HIS A 59 6.12 0.47 -6.66
CA HIS A 59 5.89 0.87 -5.27
C HIS A 59 6.14 -0.27 -4.28
N ARG A 60 5.67 -1.50 -4.57
CA ARG A 60 5.95 -2.75 -3.83
C ARG A 60 5.39 -2.85 -2.41
N ASP A 61 4.82 -1.77 -1.89
CA ASP A 61 4.18 -1.72 -0.56
C ASP A 61 2.86 -0.93 -0.60
N LEU A 62 2.06 -1.09 -1.65
CA LEU A 62 0.75 -0.44 -1.72
C LEU A 62 -0.19 -1.04 -0.68
N LYS A 63 -0.69 -0.18 0.21
CA LYS A 63 -1.66 -0.51 1.26
C LYS A 63 -2.40 0.76 1.69
N PRO A 64 -3.59 0.67 2.32
CA PRO A 64 -4.35 1.85 2.73
C PRO A 64 -3.61 2.79 3.69
N SER A 65 -2.66 2.30 4.50
CA SER A 65 -1.88 3.18 5.37
C SER A 65 -0.84 4.02 4.63
N ASN A 66 -0.49 3.64 3.39
CA ASN A 66 0.41 4.39 2.51
C ASN A 66 -0.32 5.35 1.56
N ILE A 67 -1.64 5.50 1.73
CA ILE A 67 -2.47 6.43 0.98
C ILE A 67 -3.02 7.46 1.96
N LEU A 68 -2.62 8.72 1.81
CA LEU A 68 -2.90 9.78 2.78
C LEU A 68 -3.92 10.77 2.25
N PHE A 69 -4.77 11.27 3.14
CA PHE A 69 -5.63 12.42 2.86
C PHE A 69 -4.84 13.70 3.09
N ALA A 70 -4.38 14.29 1.98
CA ALA A 70 -3.69 15.58 2.02
C ALA A 70 -4.68 16.73 2.29
N GLU A 71 -5.87 16.64 1.70
CA GLU A 71 -7.00 17.56 1.86
C GLU A 71 -8.32 16.79 1.72
N VAL A 72 -9.45 17.47 1.91
CA VAL A 72 -10.77 16.88 1.69
C VAL A 72 -10.87 16.38 0.25
N ASP A 73 -11.09 15.07 0.11
CA ASP A 73 -11.18 14.36 -1.17
C ASP A 73 -9.93 14.39 -2.06
N HIS A 74 -8.78 14.75 -1.49
CA HIS A 74 -7.50 14.72 -2.18
C HIS A 74 -6.55 13.71 -1.55
N LEU A 75 -6.19 12.69 -2.32
CA LEU A 75 -5.34 11.59 -1.87
C LEU A 75 -3.92 11.73 -2.42
N LYS A 76 -2.94 11.37 -1.60
CA LYS A 76 -1.53 11.27 -1.98
C LYS A 76 -0.98 9.90 -1.62
N LEU A 77 -0.16 9.36 -2.50
CA LEU A 77 0.62 8.15 -2.23
C LEU A 77 1.89 8.53 -1.45
N CYS A 78 2.24 7.77 -0.43
CA CYS A 78 3.45 7.96 0.36
C CYS A 78 4.19 6.64 0.59
N ASP A 79 5.34 6.72 1.25
CA ASP A 79 6.17 5.58 1.67
C ASP A 79 6.67 4.70 0.51
N PHE A 80 7.62 5.27 -0.22
CA PHE A 80 8.41 4.59 -1.25
C PHE A 80 9.59 3.81 -0.64
N GLY A 81 9.53 3.43 0.64
CA GLY A 81 10.66 2.85 1.39
C GLY A 81 11.19 1.53 0.83
N ILE A 82 10.42 0.85 -0.03
CA ILE A 82 10.89 -0.33 -0.79
C ILE A 82 10.71 -0.16 -2.30
N ALA A 83 10.48 1.07 -2.76
CA ALA A 83 10.38 1.33 -4.18
C ALA A 83 11.75 1.16 -4.83
N THR A 84 11.80 0.49 -5.98
CA THR A 84 13.04 0.37 -6.76
C THR A 84 12.83 0.83 -8.18
N ALA A 85 13.89 1.37 -8.79
CA ALA A 85 13.95 1.57 -10.22
C ALA A 85 14.19 0.23 -10.92
N LYS A 86 13.59 0.03 -12.09
CA LYS A 86 13.69 -1.21 -12.90
C LYS A 86 15.12 -1.58 -13.36
N ARG A 87 16.17 -0.84 -12.98
CA ARG A 87 17.49 -0.94 -13.63
C ARG A 87 18.44 -2.01 -13.14
N ASP A 88 18.16 -2.70 -12.04
CA ASP A 88 19.06 -3.75 -11.59
C ASP A 88 18.38 -5.12 -11.63
N GLU A 89 19.00 -6.02 -12.41
CA GLU A 89 18.69 -7.44 -12.55
C GLU A 89 18.88 -8.24 -11.24
N ASP A 90 19.27 -7.58 -10.14
CA ASP A 90 19.47 -8.16 -8.82
C ASP A 90 18.15 -8.22 -8.03
N VAL A 91 17.22 -9.05 -8.50
CA VAL A 91 15.99 -9.41 -7.75
C VAL A 91 16.32 -10.45 -6.67
N ASN A 92 17.18 -10.07 -5.72
CA ASN A 92 17.49 -10.84 -4.51
C ASN A 92 17.48 -9.94 -3.26
N THR A 93 16.59 -8.94 -3.24
CA THR A 93 16.36 -8.15 -2.03
C THR A 93 15.42 -8.92 -1.10
N THR A 94 15.99 -9.75 -0.21
CA THR A 94 15.28 -10.35 0.92
C THR A 94 14.90 -9.25 1.90
N ILE A 95 13.73 -8.65 1.73
CA ILE A 95 13.24 -7.60 2.64
C ILE A 95 12.60 -8.29 3.85
N THR A 96 13.24 -8.19 5.01
CA THR A 96 12.65 -8.54 6.30
C THR A 96 11.57 -7.51 6.63
N ARG A 97 10.28 -7.82 6.39
CA ARG A 97 9.15 -6.94 6.74
C ARG A 97 8.41 -7.46 7.98
N THR A 98 8.15 -6.55 8.91
CA THR A 98 7.34 -6.77 10.12
C THR A 98 5.97 -7.35 9.77
N LEU A 99 5.69 -8.49 10.38
CA LEU A 99 4.66 -9.45 10.00
C LEU A 99 3.23 -8.95 10.31
N VAL A 100 2.28 -9.46 9.53
CA VAL A 100 0.81 -9.39 9.65
C VAL A 100 0.13 -8.25 8.85
N GLY A 101 0.51 -6.98 9.00
CA GLY A 101 -0.22 -5.86 8.35
C GLY A 101 0.04 -5.71 6.85
N THR A 102 1.29 -5.87 6.43
CA THR A 102 1.71 -5.68 5.04
C THR A 102 1.29 -6.83 4.13
N ILE A 103 1.20 -8.05 4.68
CA ILE A 103 0.92 -9.29 3.94
C ILE A 103 -0.45 -9.24 3.24
N LEU A 104 -1.42 -8.54 3.84
CA LEU A 104 -2.80 -8.48 3.36
C LEU A 104 -2.91 -7.98 1.90
N TYR A 105 -1.99 -7.12 1.45
CA TYR A 105 -2.02 -6.51 0.13
C TYR A 105 -0.92 -7.02 -0.81
N MET A 106 -0.10 -7.98 -0.36
CA MET A 106 0.96 -8.55 -1.19
C MET A 106 0.38 -9.45 -2.28
N SER A 107 0.95 -9.36 -3.47
CA SER A 107 0.62 -10.27 -4.56
C SER A 107 1.17 -11.68 -4.34
N PRO A 108 0.64 -12.69 -5.03
CA PRO A 108 1.10 -14.07 -4.88
C PRO A 108 2.60 -14.22 -5.13
N GLU A 109 3.13 -13.56 -6.17
CA GLU A 109 4.55 -13.60 -6.51
C GLU A 109 5.43 -12.95 -5.42
N GLN A 110 4.93 -11.92 -4.71
CA GLN A 110 5.64 -11.36 -3.56
C GLN A 110 5.69 -12.33 -2.38
N LEU A 111 4.61 -13.08 -2.14
CA LEU A 111 4.53 -14.05 -1.04
C LEU A 111 5.41 -15.27 -1.29
N SER A 112 5.54 -15.67 -2.54
CA SER A 112 6.41 -16.77 -2.98
C SER A 112 7.89 -16.38 -3.14
N ASN A 113 8.25 -15.12 -2.89
CA ASN A 113 9.57 -14.56 -3.20
C ASN A 113 10.01 -14.79 -4.66
N GLU A 114 9.05 -14.82 -5.59
CA GLU A 114 9.32 -14.91 -7.02
C GLU A 114 9.67 -13.54 -7.59
N PRO A 115 10.29 -13.45 -8.79
CA PRO A 115 10.48 -12.18 -9.46
C PRO A 115 9.14 -11.46 -9.69
N TYR A 116 9.04 -10.22 -9.21
CA TYR A 116 7.82 -9.43 -9.24
C TYR A 116 8.02 -8.06 -9.88
N GLY A 117 6.95 -7.49 -10.45
CA GLY A 117 7.00 -6.33 -11.35
C GLY A 117 5.83 -5.36 -11.16
N TYR A 118 5.54 -4.52 -12.16
CA TYR A 118 4.37 -3.63 -12.13
C TYR A 118 3.02 -4.32 -11.79
N PRO A 119 2.73 -5.57 -12.23
CA PRO A 119 1.49 -6.25 -11.87
C PRO A 119 1.24 -6.42 -10.37
N THR A 120 2.31 -6.42 -9.57
CA THR A 120 2.23 -6.49 -8.11
C THR A 120 1.47 -5.30 -7.51
N ASP A 121 1.74 -4.09 -8.00
CA ASP A 121 1.02 -2.90 -7.56
C ASP A 121 -0.44 -2.95 -8.03
N VAL A 122 -0.72 -3.53 -9.21
CA VAL A 122 -2.08 -3.71 -9.74
C VAL A 122 -2.89 -4.68 -8.88
N PHE A 123 -2.28 -5.76 -8.39
CA PHE A 123 -2.90 -6.69 -7.46
C PHE A 123 -3.32 -5.98 -6.17
N ALA A 124 -2.40 -5.23 -5.57
CA ALA A 124 -2.67 -4.45 -4.36
C ALA A 124 -3.79 -3.40 -4.59
N LEU A 125 -3.81 -2.72 -5.74
CA LEU A 125 -4.89 -1.80 -6.12
C LEU A 125 -6.27 -2.49 -6.13
N GLY A 126 -6.34 -3.73 -6.61
CA GLY A 126 -7.57 -4.52 -6.60
C GLY A 126 -8.11 -4.75 -5.19
N LEU A 127 -7.23 -5.15 -4.26
CA LEU A 127 -7.58 -5.36 -2.86
C LEU A 127 -7.99 -4.06 -2.15
N ILE A 128 -7.27 -2.96 -2.41
CA ILE A 128 -7.61 -1.64 -1.89
C ILE A 128 -8.99 -1.20 -2.41
N PHE A 129 -9.28 -1.41 -3.69
CA PHE A 129 -10.59 -1.07 -4.26
C PHE A 129 -11.72 -1.88 -3.63
N ALA A 130 -11.51 -3.19 -3.43
CA ALA A 130 -12.46 -4.06 -2.77
C ALA A 130 -12.77 -3.56 -1.36
N GLU A 131 -11.75 -3.16 -0.58
CA GLU A 131 -11.93 -2.67 0.79
C GLU A 131 -12.52 -1.26 0.88
N ILE A 132 -12.30 -0.43 -0.14
CA ILE A 132 -13.04 0.84 -0.27
C ILE A 132 -14.54 0.54 -0.46
N CYS A 133 -14.87 -0.42 -1.33
CA CYS A 133 -16.27 -0.74 -1.68
C CYS A 133 -17.00 -1.56 -0.62
N VAL A 134 -16.30 -2.47 0.06
CA VAL A 134 -16.88 -3.45 0.98
C VAL A 134 -16.37 -3.17 2.39
N VAL A 135 -17.30 -3.05 3.33
CA VAL A 135 -16.96 -2.94 4.75
C VAL A 135 -16.23 -4.21 5.18
N MET A 136 -14.99 -4.04 5.61
CA MET A 136 -14.18 -5.11 6.17
C MET A 136 -13.90 -4.82 7.64
N THR A 137 -14.53 -5.60 8.52
CA THR A 137 -14.34 -5.45 9.97
C THR A 137 -12.90 -5.82 10.36
N PRO A 138 -12.38 -5.32 11.50
CA PRO A 138 -11.06 -5.72 11.99
C PRO A 138 -10.91 -7.23 12.20
N ALA A 139 -12.00 -7.95 12.47
CA ALA A 139 -11.99 -9.42 12.55
C ALA A 139 -11.87 -10.05 11.15
N ALA A 140 -12.64 -9.56 10.17
CA ALA A 140 -12.56 -10.02 8.78
C ALA A 140 -11.17 -9.79 8.18
N ARG A 141 -10.55 -8.63 8.42
CA ARG A 141 -9.16 -8.35 7.99
C ARG A 141 -8.16 -9.37 8.54
N ARG A 142 -8.28 -9.70 9.83
CA ARG A 142 -7.42 -10.71 10.48
C ARG A 142 -7.61 -12.08 9.84
N GLN A 143 -8.85 -12.52 9.64
CA GLN A 143 -9.14 -13.81 9.03
C GLN A 143 -8.63 -13.88 7.58
N PHE A 144 -8.86 -12.83 6.79
CA PHE A 144 -8.39 -12.77 5.41
C PHE A 144 -6.86 -12.78 5.34
N SER A 145 -6.17 -12.00 6.19
CA SER A 145 -4.70 -12.03 6.25
C SER A 145 -4.15 -13.43 6.53
N HIS A 146 -4.78 -14.19 7.44
CA HIS A 146 -4.39 -15.58 7.70
C HIS A 146 -4.66 -16.50 6.50
N ALA A 147 -5.85 -16.41 5.90
CA ALA A 147 -6.21 -17.23 4.73
C ALA A 147 -5.30 -16.94 3.52
N HIS A 148 -5.01 -15.67 3.26
CA HIS A 148 -4.12 -15.21 2.18
C HIS A 148 -2.69 -15.71 2.38
N THR A 149 -2.23 -15.80 3.64
CA THR A 149 -0.90 -16.36 3.94
C THR A 149 -0.84 -17.87 3.72
N ILE A 150 -1.94 -18.60 3.98
CA ILE A 150 -1.99 -20.07 3.86
C ILE A 150 -2.17 -20.50 2.41
N SER A 151 -2.99 -19.80 1.62
CA SER A 151 -3.33 -20.21 0.25
C SER A 151 -2.18 -20.10 -0.77
N VAL A 152 -1.09 -19.44 -0.38
CA VAL A 152 0.05 -19.12 -1.27
C VAL A 152 1.33 -19.86 -0.82
N ARG A 153 1.23 -20.75 0.17
CA ARG A 153 2.25 -21.74 0.52
C ARG A 153 1.88 -23.10 -0.03
#